data_AF-A0A923VXU3-F1
#
_entry.id   AF-A0A923VXU3-F1
#
_cell.length_a   1.000
_cell.length_b   1.000
_cell.length_c   1.000
_cell.angle_alpha   90.00
_cell.angle_beta   90.00
_cell.angle_gamma   90.00
#
_symmetry.space_group_name_H-M   'P 1'
#
loop_
_entity.id
_entity.type
_entity.pdbx_description
1 polymer ?
#
loop_
_entity_poly.entity_id
_entity_poly.type
_entity_poly.pdbx_seq_one_letter_code
_entity_poly.pdbx_strand_id
1 'polypeptide(L)'
;MNEINIGADELILWLRKNNKAVGKTTQDLGAKILVLIESLGGTKLSELQCRWECTIGAEGIDKLDLPKTAMQYKIKITEIGQLYFELSNW
;
A
#
# COMPACT_ATOMS: atom_id res chain seq x y z
N MET A 1 -17.30 7.03 14.03
CA MET A 1 -17.07 7.00 12.56
C MET A 1 -16.19 5.79 12.31
N ASN A 2 -16.55 4.89 11.38
CA ASN A 2 -15.83 3.63 11.22
C ASN A 2 -14.53 3.86 10.45
N GLU A 3 -13.41 3.40 11.02
CA GLU A 3 -12.08 3.50 10.46
C GLU A 3 -11.54 2.08 10.21
N ILE A 4 -10.64 1.95 9.24
CA ILE A 4 -9.92 0.71 8.96
C ILE A 4 -8.42 0.96 9.03
N ASN A 5 -7.68 -0.11 9.30
CA ASN A 5 -6.23 -0.12 9.10
C ASN A 5 -5.94 -0.69 7.71
N ILE A 6 -5.00 -0.06 6.99
CA ILE A 6 -4.54 -0.52 5.68
C ILE A 6 -3.02 -0.35 5.58
N GLY A 7 -2.34 -1.36 5.07
CA GLY A 7 -0.91 -1.37 4.86
C GLY A 7 -0.50 -0.75 3.52
N ALA A 8 0.63 -0.07 3.50
CA ALA A 8 1.25 0.37 2.24
C ALA A 8 1.54 -0.81 1.30
N ASP A 9 1.86 -1.99 1.85
CA ASP A 9 2.10 -3.22 1.10
C ASP A 9 0.86 -3.71 0.35
N GLU A 10 -0.33 -3.63 0.94
CA GLU A 10 -1.59 -4.02 0.31
C GLU A 10 -1.88 -3.13 -0.91
N LEU A 11 -1.62 -1.83 -0.78
CA LEU A 11 -1.79 -0.85 -1.85
C LEU A 11 -0.75 -1.03 -2.97
N ILE A 12 0.51 -1.28 -2.61
CA ILE A 12 1.59 -1.58 -3.56
C ILE A 12 1.30 -2.86 -4.32
N LEU A 13 0.84 -3.91 -3.63
CA LEU A 13 0.45 -5.17 -4.24
C LEU A 13 -0.66 -4.94 -5.28
N TRP A 14 -1.68 -4.16 -4.92
CA TRP A 14 -2.76 -3.82 -5.83
C TRP A 14 -2.24 -3.11 -7.07
N LEU A 15 -1.40 -2.08 -6.92
CA LEU A 15 -0.80 -1.35 -8.04
C LEU A 15 -0.02 -2.28 -8.98
N ARG A 16 0.80 -3.17 -8.42
CA ARG A 16 1.62 -4.10 -9.21
C ARG A 16 0.80 -5.16 -9.93
N LYS A 17 -0.22 -5.72 -9.29
CA LYS A 17 -1.15 -6.66 -9.95
C LYS A 17 -1.93 -6.03 -11.09
N ASN A 18 -2.09 -4.70 -11.07
CA ASN A 18 -2.82 -3.95 -12.09
C ASN A 18 -1.90 -3.21 -13.09
N ASN A 19 -0.59 -3.53 -13.13
CA ASN A 19 0.39 -2.87 -14.01
C ASN A 19 0.48 -1.34 -13.84
N LYS A 20 0.13 -0.82 -12.66
CA LYS A 20 0.14 0.61 -12.30
C LYS A 20 1.46 1.08 -11.66
N ALA A 21 2.41 0.17 -11.48
CA ALA A 21 3.68 0.40 -10.79
C ALA A 21 4.90 0.00 -11.63
N VAL A 22 4.77 -0.08 -12.97
CA VAL A 22 5.86 -0.49 -13.85
C VAL A 22 7.02 0.51 -13.75
N GLY A 23 8.22 0.01 -13.42
CA GLY A 23 9.42 0.84 -13.26
C GLY A 23 9.42 1.76 -12.04
N LYS A 24 8.50 1.55 -11.08
CA LYS A 24 8.45 2.30 -9.80
C LYS A 24 9.04 1.48 -8.67
N THR A 25 9.87 2.11 -7.85
CA THR A 25 10.42 1.47 -6.64
C THR A 25 9.35 1.42 -5.55
N THR A 26 9.47 0.43 -4.66
CA THR A 26 8.64 0.35 -3.44
C THR A 26 8.70 1.63 -2.60
N GLN A 27 9.88 2.28 -2.53
CA GLN A 27 10.07 3.52 -1.78
C GLN A 27 9.29 4.69 -2.41
N ASP A 28 9.34 4.85 -3.73
CA ASP A 28 8.60 5.90 -4.44
C ASP A 28 7.08 5.73 -4.29
N LEU A 29 6.61 4.48 -4.39
CA LEU A 29 5.19 4.16 -4.20
C LEU A 29 4.76 4.44 -2.75
N GLY A 30 5.57 4.05 -1.77
CA GLY A 30 5.32 4.33 -0.35
C GLY A 30 5.18 5.83 -0.07
N ALA A 31 6.06 6.65 -0.64
CA ALA A 31 5.99 8.10 -0.51
C ALA A 31 4.72 8.70 -1.14
N LYS A 32 4.33 8.23 -2.33
CA LYS A 32 3.09 8.67 -2.98
C LYS A 32 1.83 8.22 -2.22
N ILE A 33 1.83 7.00 -1.70
CA ILE A 33 0.74 6.46 -0.89
C ILE A 33 0.55 7.30 0.37
N LEU A 34 1.64 7.68 1.04
CA LEU A 34 1.56 8.54 2.22
C LEU A 34 0.83 9.85 1.91
N VAL A 35 1.25 10.55 0.83
CA VAL A 35 0.62 11.81 0.41
C VAL A 35 -0.87 11.61 0.09
N LEU A 36 -1.22 10.54 -0.61
CA LEU A 36 -2.62 10.23 -0.91
C LEU A 36 -3.44 9.98 0.35
N ILE A 37 -2.94 9.15 1.28
CA ILE A 37 -3.61 8.86 2.55
C ILE A 37 -3.83 10.14 3.36
N GLU A 38 -2.81 11.00 3.47
CA GLU A 38 -2.91 12.28 4.18
C GLU A 38 -3.93 13.21 3.53
N SER A 39 -4.01 13.24 2.18
CA SER A 39 -5.01 14.03 1.46
C SER A 39 -6.45 13.57 1.70
N LEU A 40 -6.65 12.29 2.02
CA LEU A 40 -7.94 11.71 2.40
C LEU A 40 -8.23 11.80 3.91
N GLY A 41 -7.40 12.55 4.66
CA GLY A 41 -7.53 12.69 6.11
C GLY A 41 -7.18 11.42 6.89
N GLY A 42 -6.48 10.48 6.27
CA GLY A 42 -5.90 9.32 6.94
C GLY A 42 -4.67 9.69 7.76
N THR A 43 -4.29 8.81 8.69
CA THR A 43 -3.17 9.02 9.59
C THR A 43 -2.19 7.86 9.55
N LYS A 44 -0.91 8.18 9.69
CA LYS A 44 0.17 7.21 9.82
C LYS A 44 0.11 6.54 11.20
N LEU A 45 0.28 5.23 11.22
CA LEU A 45 0.40 4.44 12.44
C LEU A 45 1.86 4.01 12.60
N SER A 46 2.12 2.71 12.68
CA SER A 46 3.44 2.12 12.82
C SER A 46 3.83 1.33 11.57
N GLU A 47 5.13 1.12 11.41
CA GLU A 47 5.66 0.15 10.46
C GLU A 47 5.57 -1.25 11.07
N LEU A 48 5.00 -2.19 10.33
CA LEU A 48 4.87 -3.60 10.74
C LEU A 48 5.50 -4.52 9.69
N GLN A 49 5.86 -5.74 10.10
CA GLN A 49 6.21 -6.80 9.17
C GLN A 49 5.00 -7.13 8.29
N CYS A 50 5.22 -7.20 6.98
CA CYS A 50 4.18 -7.57 6.03
C CYS A 50 3.75 -9.03 6.26
N ARG A 51 2.47 -9.34 6.06
CA ARG A 51 1.89 -10.67 6.35
C ARG A 51 2.00 -11.67 5.20
N TRP A 52 2.56 -11.27 4.07
CA TRP A 52 2.88 -12.18 2.97
C TRP A 52 4.01 -13.12 3.42
N GLU A 53 4.07 -14.33 2.87
CA GLU A 53 5.09 -15.31 3.23
C GLU A 53 6.48 -14.76 2.91
N CYS A 54 7.22 -14.27 3.92
CA CYS A 54 8.54 -13.64 3.76
C CYS A 54 9.70 -14.66 3.79
N THR A 55 9.43 -15.95 3.58
CA THR A 55 10.46 -16.99 3.53
C THR A 55 11.26 -16.87 2.24
N ILE A 56 12.55 -17.25 2.29
CA ILE A 56 13.41 -17.28 1.10
C ILE A 56 12.78 -18.28 0.11
N GLY A 57 12.44 -17.80 -1.09
CA GLY A 57 11.78 -18.60 -2.13
C GLY A 57 10.26 -18.51 -2.16
N ALA A 58 9.63 -17.68 -1.32
CA ALA A 58 8.20 -17.42 -1.40
C ALA A 58 7.84 -16.82 -2.77
N GLU A 59 7.06 -17.57 -3.53
CA GLU A 59 6.66 -17.15 -4.87
C GLU A 59 5.82 -15.86 -4.79
N GLY A 60 6.33 -14.79 -5.38
CA GLY A 60 5.58 -13.55 -5.55
C GLY A 60 6.17 -12.32 -4.88
N ILE A 61 6.93 -12.45 -3.77
CA ILE A 61 7.57 -11.27 -3.15
C ILE A 61 8.64 -10.70 -4.08
N ASP A 62 9.56 -11.52 -4.55
CA ASP A 62 10.63 -11.07 -5.44
C ASP A 62 10.10 -10.72 -6.83
N LYS A 63 9.09 -11.45 -7.32
CA LYS A 63 8.44 -11.16 -8.63
C LYS A 63 7.68 -9.84 -8.64
N LEU A 64 7.09 -9.49 -7.50
CA LEU A 64 6.30 -8.27 -7.33
C LEU A 64 7.04 -7.25 -6.49
N ASP A 65 8.36 -7.36 -6.28
CA ASP A 65 9.22 -6.42 -5.52
C ASP A 65 8.62 -5.96 -4.17
N LEU A 66 7.85 -6.81 -3.49
CA LEU A 66 7.04 -6.40 -2.33
C LEU A 66 7.91 -6.07 -1.11
N PRO A 67 7.53 -5.06 -0.31
CA PRO A 67 8.26 -4.74 0.90
C PRO A 67 8.13 -5.85 1.96
N LYS A 68 9.18 -6.02 2.77
CA LYS A 68 9.16 -6.91 3.95
C LYS A 68 8.51 -6.24 5.17
N THR A 69 8.58 -4.92 5.24
CA THR A 69 7.90 -4.09 6.24
C THR A 69 7.12 -2.98 5.56
N ALA A 70 5.96 -2.64 6.12
CA ALA A 70 5.12 -1.61 5.55
C ALA A 70 4.50 -0.73 6.61
N MET A 71 4.42 0.56 6.29
CA MET A 71 3.69 1.53 7.07
C MET A 71 2.20 1.16 7.08
N GLN A 72 1.61 1.19 8.27
CA GLN A 72 0.18 1.06 8.45
C GLN A 72 -0.46 2.44 8.51
N TYR A 73 -1.64 2.54 7.93
CA TYR A 73 -2.44 3.75 7.94
C TYR A 73 -3.80 3.47 8.56
N LYS A 74 -4.36 4.49 9.19
CA LYS A 74 -5.76 4.50 9.58
C LYS A 74 -6.52 5.46 8.67
N ILE A 75 -7.59 4.99 8.06
CA ILE A 75 -8.43 5.79 7.16
C ILE A 75 -9.91 5.51 7.43
N LYS A 76 -10.77 6.51 7.22
CA LYS A 76 -12.23 6.33 7.32
C LYS A 76 -12.69 5.37 6.25
N ILE A 77 -13.63 4.49 6.60
CA ILE A 77 -14.19 3.50 5.66
C ILE A 77 -14.85 4.17 4.44
N THR A 78 -15.38 5.40 4.62
CA THR A 78 -16.01 6.19 3.54
C THR A 78 -15.03 6.61 2.45
N GLU A 79 -13.73 6.69 2.75
CA GLU A 79 -12.71 7.16 1.81
C GLU A 79 -12.08 6.02 1.01
N ILE A 80 -12.39 4.75 1.30
CA ILE A 80 -11.83 3.59 0.59
C ILE A 80 -12.12 3.67 -0.91
N GLY A 81 -13.35 4.06 -1.28
CA GLY A 81 -13.73 4.23 -2.68
C GLY A 81 -12.85 5.25 -3.39
N GLN A 82 -12.63 6.41 -2.77
CA GLN A 82 -11.76 7.46 -3.32
C GLN A 82 -10.30 7.00 -3.38
N LEU A 83 -9.81 6.31 -2.35
CA LEU A 83 -8.45 5.76 -2.32
C LEU A 83 -8.17 4.88 -3.54
N TYR A 84 -9.04 3.90 -3.83
CA TYR A 84 -8.85 3.03 -5.00
C TYR A 84 -9.11 3.74 -6.34
N PHE A 85 -10.00 4.73 -6.37
CA PHE A 85 -10.17 5.58 -7.55
C PHE A 85 -8.88 6.31 -7.89
N GLU A 86 -8.24 6.97 -6.92
CA GLU A 86 -6.97 7.67 -7.13
C GLU A 86 -5.85 6.71 -7.55
N LEU A 87 -5.71 5.55 -6.88
CA LEU A 87 -4.73 4.53 -7.27
C LEU A 87 -4.96 3.99 -8.69
N SER A 88 -6.22 3.91 -9.14
CA SER A 88 -6.54 3.48 -10.50
C SER A 88 -6.11 4.49 -11.57
N ASN A 89 -5.91 5.75 -11.19
CA ASN A 89 -5.45 6.81 -12.09
C ASN A 89 -3.92 6.97 -12.14
N TRP A 90 -3.17 6.17 -11.38
CA TRP A 90 -1.71 6.17 -11.42
C TRP A 90 -1.12 5.49 -12.66
#